data_AF-A0A1B3MRD1-F1
#
_entry.id   AF-A0A1B3MRD1-F1
#
_cell.length_a   1.000
_cell.length_b   1.000
_cell.length_c   1.000
_cell.angle_alpha   90.00
_cell.angle_beta   90.00
_cell.angle_gamma   90.00
#
_symmetry.space_group_name_H-M   'P 1'
#
loop_
_entity.id
_entity.type
_entity.pdbx_description
1 polymer ?
#
loop_
_entity_poly.entity_id
_entity_poly.type
_entity_poly.pdbx_seq_one_letter_code
_entity_poly.pdbx_strand_id
1 'polypeptide(L)'
;MLRSNRGYIVAALIGLAGITAGVGYGLHSQASYADRAYNQAADYTERAANQIAESCLRLVSAEQVKCLRDKADAYRLESRDKQREYEDLVAQRTSALWTMIMGIAALIGMALSVVGVGLVYTTFMETRRAANAAHDANRPWLQVEVIDYEALKIANDRAEITADIRITNVGNSPACHVNTWAVLYGERGNAAATLVHGATNKAKEWLGAREGSLATIDGTTIFPNASVMECYTAHIEWDEVKGAKEAKSVFLSYAVGVVYHFGTSTGHTVISFDIWPSGRQDRAIPIPQRIGHSERIVRILDNLSSYAD
;
A
#
# COMPACT_ATOMS: atom_id res chain seq x y z
N MET A 1 -8.02 -12.05 5.87
CA MET A 1 -8.62 -11.27 4.77
C MET A 1 -10.06 -11.65 4.40
N LEU A 2 -10.53 -12.90 4.56
CA LEU A 2 -11.88 -13.34 4.14
C LEU A 2 -13.08 -12.69 4.88
N ARG A 3 -12.90 -12.09 6.06
CA ARG A 3 -14.00 -11.44 6.81
C ARG A 3 -14.38 -10.04 6.28
N SER A 4 -13.47 -9.33 5.62
CA SER A 4 -13.75 -7.96 5.11
C SER A 4 -14.68 -7.95 3.89
N ASN A 5 -14.60 -8.98 3.04
CA ASN A 5 -15.35 -9.01 1.78
C ASN A 5 -16.85 -9.30 1.95
N ARG A 6 -17.27 -9.85 3.10
CA ARG A 6 -18.68 -10.15 3.35
C ARG A 6 -19.56 -8.89 3.44
N GLY A 7 -19.01 -7.79 3.96
CA GLY A 7 -19.76 -6.53 4.08
C GLY A 7 -20.16 -5.95 2.72
N TYR A 8 -19.22 -5.96 1.77
CA TYR A 8 -19.45 -5.40 0.43
C TYR A 8 -20.45 -6.21 -0.39
N ILE A 9 -20.42 -7.54 -0.29
CA ILE A 9 -21.38 -8.40 -1.00
C ILE A 9 -22.81 -8.18 -0.46
N VAL A 10 -22.96 -8.09 0.86
CA VAL A 10 -24.27 -7.83 1.48
C VAL A 10 -24.80 -6.44 1.09
N ALA A 11 -23.95 -5.41 1.12
CA ALA A 11 -24.34 -4.07 0.69
C ALA A 11 -24.76 -4.01 -0.78
N ALA A 12 -24.04 -4.71 -1.67
CA ALA A 12 -24.38 -4.78 -3.09
C ALA A 12 -25.74 -5.49 -3.32
N LEU A 13 -26.00 -6.59 -2.61
CA LEU A 13 -27.27 -7.31 -2.70
C LEU A 13 -28.45 -6.48 -2.17
N ILE A 14 -28.27 -5.74 -1.07
CA ILE A 14 -29.28 -4.82 -0.54
C ILE A 14 -29.56 -3.70 -1.55
N GLY A 15 -28.52 -3.13 -2.16
CA GLY A 15 -28.67 -2.12 -3.21
C GLY A 15 -29.47 -2.64 -4.41
N LEU A 16 -29.13 -3.84 -4.90
CA LEU A 16 -29.82 -4.47 -6.03
C LEU A 16 -31.30 -4.77 -5.71
N ALA A 17 -31.57 -5.28 -4.51
CA ALA A 17 -32.92 -5.55 -4.02
C ALA A 17 -33.74 -4.27 -3.89
N GLY A 18 -33.14 -3.17 -3.41
CA GLY A 18 -33.79 -1.86 -3.34
C GLY A 18 -34.19 -1.33 -4.72
N ILE A 19 -33.32 -1.47 -5.72
CA ILE A 19 -33.60 -1.06 -7.11
C ILE A 19 -34.74 -1.89 -7.69
N THR A 20 -34.71 -3.22 -7.54
CA THR A 20 -35.76 -4.10 -8.05
C THR A 20 -37.10 -3.87 -7.37
N ALA A 21 -37.11 -3.67 -6.05
CA ALA A 21 -38.32 -3.33 -5.31
C ALA A 21 -38.89 -1.96 -5.74
N GLY A 22 -38.03 -0.95 -5.94
CA GLY A 22 -38.44 0.38 -6.41
C GLY A 22 -39.07 0.35 -7.80
N VAL A 23 -38.45 -0.36 -8.75
CA VAL A 23 -39.01 -0.55 -10.11
C VAL A 23 -40.33 -1.32 -10.05
N GLY A 24 -40.39 -2.39 -9.25
CA GLY A 24 -41.61 -3.19 -9.08
C GLY A 24 -42.78 -2.38 -8.50
N TYR A 25 -42.51 -1.57 -7.47
CA TYR A 25 -43.50 -0.68 -6.87
C TYR A 25 -44.00 0.39 -7.85
N GLY A 26 -43.09 0.97 -8.64
CA GLY A 26 -43.42 1.91 -9.72
C GLY A 26 -44.40 1.31 -10.73
N LEU A 27 -44.06 0.14 -11.28
CA LEU A 27 -44.89 -0.59 -12.25
C LEU A 27 -46.26 -0.97 -11.66
N HIS A 28 -46.30 -1.43 -10.41
CA HIS A 28 -47.55 -1.77 -9.73
C HIS A 28 -48.45 -0.55 -9.53
N SER A 29 -47.88 0.58 -9.10
CA SER A 29 -48.64 1.82 -8.93
C SER A 29 -49.27 2.29 -10.25
N GLN A 30 -48.52 2.20 -11.36
CA GLN A 30 -48.96 2.62 -12.68
C GLN A 30 -50.17 1.81 -13.17
N ALA A 31 -50.20 0.50 -12.92
CA ALA A 31 -51.34 -0.36 -13.25
C ALA A 31 -52.61 0.09 -12.52
N SER A 32 -52.50 0.45 -11.23
CA SER A 32 -53.66 0.90 -10.45
C SER A 32 -54.23 2.26 -10.88
N TYR A 33 -53.39 3.15 -11.43
CA TYR A 33 -53.85 4.45 -11.95
C TYR A 33 -54.64 4.32 -13.25
N ALA A 34 -54.22 3.42 -14.14
CA ALA A 34 -54.93 3.15 -15.39
C ALA A 34 -56.36 2.68 -15.13
N ASP A 35 -56.54 1.81 -14.14
CA ASP A 35 -57.84 1.24 -13.79
C ASP A 35 -58.80 2.29 -13.19
N ARG A 36 -58.30 3.17 -12.31
CA ARG A 36 -59.11 4.29 -11.77
C ARG A 36 -59.51 5.31 -12.83
N ALA A 37 -58.61 5.62 -13.75
CA ALA A 37 -58.89 6.54 -14.85
C ALA A 37 -59.99 6.00 -15.78
N TYR A 38 -59.98 4.69 -16.05
CA TYR A 38 -61.01 4.03 -16.85
C TYR A 38 -62.39 4.10 -16.16
N ASN A 39 -62.46 3.77 -14.87
CA ASN A 39 -63.71 3.80 -14.12
C ASN A 39 -64.29 5.22 -13.96
N GLN A 40 -63.46 6.24 -13.73
CA GLN A 40 -63.93 7.63 -13.68
C GLN A 40 -64.46 8.13 -15.03
N ALA A 41 -63.83 7.73 -16.15
CA ALA A 41 -64.30 8.11 -17.47
C ALA A 41 -65.72 7.55 -17.75
N ALA A 42 -65.98 6.29 -17.38
CA ALA A 42 -67.30 5.68 -17.51
C ALA A 42 -68.37 6.45 -16.71
N ASP A 43 -68.09 6.75 -15.44
CA ASP A 43 -68.99 7.50 -14.55
C ASP A 43 -69.34 8.91 -15.09
N TYR A 44 -68.38 9.61 -15.69
CA TYR A 44 -68.60 10.94 -16.27
C TYR A 44 -69.52 10.89 -17.50
N THR A 45 -69.40 9.85 -18.33
CA THR A 45 -70.26 9.71 -19.51
C THR A 45 -71.73 9.50 -19.14
N GLU A 46 -71.98 8.73 -18.08
CA GLU A 46 -73.34 8.47 -17.60
C GLU A 46 -73.99 9.74 -17.01
N ARG A 47 -73.27 10.46 -16.14
CA ARG A 47 -73.79 11.69 -15.52
C ARG A 47 -74.06 12.79 -16.56
N ALA A 48 -73.20 12.90 -17.57
CA ALA A 48 -73.39 13.88 -18.64
C ALA A 48 -74.60 13.55 -19.52
N ALA A 49 -74.81 12.27 -19.85
CA ALA A 49 -75.99 11.83 -20.60
C ALA A 49 -77.29 12.19 -19.86
N ASN A 50 -77.33 11.97 -18.55
CA ASN A 50 -78.48 12.30 -17.71
C ASN A 50 -78.74 13.83 -17.64
N GLN A 51 -77.69 14.64 -17.47
CA GLN A 51 -77.82 16.11 -17.48
C GLN A 51 -78.32 16.65 -18.82
N ILE A 52 -77.83 16.09 -19.94
CA ILE A 52 -78.30 16.49 -21.28
C ILE A 52 -79.79 16.16 -21.42
N ALA A 53 -80.21 14.95 -21.03
CA ALA A 53 -81.60 14.51 -21.09
C ALA A 53 -82.52 15.44 -20.26
N GLU A 54 -82.17 15.72 -18.99
CA GLU A 54 -82.94 16.63 -18.13
C GLU A 54 -83.09 18.03 -18.73
N SER A 55 -82.01 18.57 -19.32
CA SER A 55 -82.02 19.92 -19.87
C SER A 55 -82.93 20.07 -21.10
N CYS A 56 -83.05 19.02 -21.92
CA CYS A 56 -83.89 19.05 -23.12
C CYS A 56 -85.36 18.66 -22.86
N LEU A 57 -85.66 17.93 -21.77
CA LEU A 57 -87.02 17.43 -21.48
C LEU A 57 -88.11 18.52 -21.33
N ARG A 58 -87.73 19.79 -21.09
CA ARG A 58 -88.70 20.91 -20.92
C ARG A 58 -89.18 21.57 -22.21
N LEU A 59 -88.70 21.12 -23.37
CA LEU A 59 -89.03 21.69 -24.69
C LEU A 59 -90.20 20.95 -25.36
N VAL A 60 -90.85 21.58 -26.34
CA VAL A 60 -91.92 20.97 -27.15
C VAL A 60 -91.33 19.91 -28.10
N SER A 61 -92.08 18.86 -28.46
CA SER A 61 -91.55 17.62 -29.07
C SER A 61 -90.65 17.80 -30.30
N ALA A 62 -90.96 18.76 -31.19
CA ALA A 62 -90.14 19.03 -32.37
C ALA A 62 -88.79 19.71 -32.02
N GLU A 63 -88.76 20.55 -30.98
CA GLU A 63 -87.55 21.25 -30.53
C GLU A 63 -86.67 20.35 -29.64
N GLN A 64 -87.27 19.37 -28.95
CA GLN A 64 -86.54 18.37 -28.16
C GLN A 64 -85.53 17.59 -28.99
N VAL A 65 -85.91 17.10 -30.17
CA VAL A 65 -85.03 16.30 -31.03
C VAL A 65 -83.82 17.12 -31.49
N LYS A 66 -84.04 18.39 -31.82
CA LYS A 66 -82.96 19.31 -32.21
C LYS A 66 -82.03 19.62 -31.04
N CYS A 67 -82.59 19.92 -29.86
CA CYS A 67 -81.82 20.15 -28.62
C CYS A 67 -80.91 18.96 -28.30
N LEU A 68 -81.46 17.75 -28.33
CA LEU A 68 -80.69 16.52 -28.05
C LEU A 68 -79.54 16.34 -29.04
N ARG A 69 -79.76 16.60 -30.33
CA ARG A 69 -78.73 16.45 -31.36
C ARG A 69 -77.62 17.48 -31.20
N ASP A 70 -77.98 18.75 -31.04
CA ASP A 70 -77.02 19.85 -30.89
C ASP A 70 -76.19 19.70 -29.60
N LYS A 71 -76.84 19.32 -28.48
CA LYS A 71 -76.16 19.05 -27.21
C LYS A 71 -75.27 17.81 -27.28
N ALA A 72 -75.71 16.75 -27.94
CA ALA A 72 -74.91 15.54 -28.11
C ALA A 72 -73.65 15.81 -28.96
N ASP A 73 -73.77 16.60 -30.03
CA ASP A 73 -72.62 16.94 -30.87
C ASP A 73 -71.66 17.92 -30.18
N ALA A 74 -72.18 18.92 -29.45
CA ALA A 74 -71.36 19.79 -28.61
C ALA A 74 -70.62 18.99 -27.52
N TYR A 75 -71.30 18.05 -26.87
CA TYR A 75 -70.70 17.17 -25.87
C TYR A 75 -69.62 16.26 -26.46
N ARG A 76 -69.81 15.75 -27.69
CA ARG A 76 -68.78 14.95 -28.40
C ARG A 76 -67.53 15.75 -28.71
N LEU A 77 -67.68 17.03 -29.07
CA LEU A 77 -66.54 17.94 -29.29
C LEU A 77 -65.82 18.24 -27.97
N GLU A 78 -66.56 18.65 -26.94
CA GLU A 78 -65.98 18.96 -25.62
C GLU A 78 -65.30 17.73 -24.98
N SER A 79 -65.90 16.55 -25.09
CA SER A 79 -65.31 15.31 -24.57
C SER A 79 -64.02 14.93 -25.28
N ARG A 80 -63.92 15.14 -26.60
CA ARG A 80 -62.67 14.92 -27.34
C ARG A 80 -61.57 15.87 -26.90
N ASP A 81 -61.88 17.14 -26.69
CA ASP A 81 -60.88 18.12 -26.25
C ASP A 81 -60.41 17.83 -24.83
N LYS A 82 -61.33 17.51 -23.90
CA LYS A 82 -60.96 17.08 -22.54
C LYS A 82 -60.16 15.79 -22.55
N GLN A 83 -60.50 14.83 -23.40
CA GLN A 83 -59.76 13.58 -23.51
C GLN A 83 -58.32 13.83 -23.97
N ARG A 84 -58.12 14.72 -24.95
CA ARG A 84 -56.77 15.13 -25.38
C ARG A 84 -55.98 15.82 -24.28
N GLU A 85 -56.60 16.75 -23.54
CA GLU A 85 -55.93 17.40 -22.39
C GLU A 85 -55.53 16.39 -21.30
N TYR A 86 -56.39 15.41 -21.02
CA TYR A 86 -56.08 14.34 -20.08
C TYR A 86 -54.94 13.44 -20.58
N GLU A 87 -54.97 13.04 -21.84
CA GLU A 87 -53.92 12.22 -22.46
C GLU A 87 -52.57 12.94 -22.42
N ASP A 88 -52.54 14.25 -22.68
CA ASP A 88 -51.31 15.04 -22.63
C ASP A 88 -50.77 15.18 -21.19
N LEU A 89 -51.64 15.43 -20.21
CA LEU A 89 -51.25 15.44 -18.79
C LEU A 89 -50.68 14.09 -18.32
N VAL A 90 -51.27 12.98 -18.77
CA VAL A 90 -50.78 11.63 -18.46
C VAL A 90 -49.44 11.38 -19.14
N ALA A 91 -49.27 11.79 -20.40
CA ALA A 91 -48.02 11.67 -21.13
C ALA A 91 -46.88 12.46 -20.46
N GLN A 92 -47.16 13.69 -20.01
CA GLN A 92 -46.18 14.54 -19.30
C GLN A 92 -45.75 13.91 -17.96
N ARG A 93 -46.71 13.43 -17.15
CA ARG A 93 -46.40 12.76 -15.88
C ARG A 93 -45.59 11.49 -16.09
N THR A 94 -45.94 10.71 -17.11
CA THR A 94 -45.24 9.45 -17.44
C THR A 94 -43.81 9.75 -17.90
N SER A 95 -43.62 10.78 -18.73
CA SER A 95 -42.29 11.19 -19.19
C SER A 95 -41.41 11.71 -18.05
N ALA A 96 -41.98 12.47 -17.11
CA ALA A 96 -41.28 12.94 -15.92
C ALA A 96 -40.84 11.78 -15.01
N LEU A 97 -41.71 10.78 -14.82
CA LEU A 97 -41.40 9.59 -14.03
C LEU A 97 -40.28 8.76 -14.68
N TRP A 98 -40.32 8.56 -16.00
CA TRP A 98 -39.25 7.89 -16.72
C TRP A 98 -37.92 8.65 -16.65
N THR A 99 -37.96 9.97 -16.77
CA THR A 99 -36.76 10.82 -16.64
C THR A 99 -36.17 10.70 -15.24
N MET A 100 -37.00 10.66 -14.20
CA MET A 100 -36.56 10.43 -12.83
C MET A 100 -35.90 9.06 -12.66
N ILE A 101 -36.49 7.98 -13.19
CA ILE A 101 -35.92 6.63 -13.15
C ILE A 101 -34.56 6.60 -13.86
N MET A 102 -34.46 7.17 -15.06
CA MET A 102 -33.21 7.23 -15.81
C MET A 102 -32.13 8.04 -15.07
N GLY A 103 -32.53 9.15 -14.42
CA GLY A 103 -31.63 9.94 -13.58
C GLY A 103 -31.07 9.13 -12.41
N ILE A 104 -31.93 8.39 -11.69
CA ILE A 104 -31.51 7.51 -10.58
C ILE A 104 -30.60 6.39 -11.10
N ALA A 105 -30.92 5.76 -12.23
CA ALA A 105 -30.11 4.72 -12.83
C ALA A 105 -28.71 5.24 -13.23
N ALA A 106 -28.63 6.45 -13.79
CA ALA A 106 -27.37 7.10 -14.12
C ALA A 106 -26.52 7.36 -12.86
N LEU A 107 -27.13 7.84 -11.77
CA LEU A 107 -26.44 8.04 -10.48
C LEU A 107 -25.90 6.74 -9.90
N ILE A 108 -26.68 5.65 -9.98
CA ILE A 108 -26.24 4.31 -9.55
C ILE A 108 -25.06 3.83 -10.42
N GLY A 109 -25.14 4.02 -11.74
CA GLY A 109 -24.07 3.68 -12.67
C GLY A 109 -22.77 4.43 -12.37
N MET A 110 -22.86 5.72 -12.02
CA MET A 110 -21.71 6.51 -11.57
C MET A 110 -21.14 5.97 -10.25
N ALA A 111 -21.98 5.66 -9.26
CA ALA A 111 -21.52 5.11 -7.99
C ALA A 111 -20.81 3.76 -8.16
N LEU A 112 -21.36 2.86 -8.99
CA LEU A 112 -20.74 1.57 -9.31
C LEU A 112 -19.39 1.74 -10.02
N SER A 113 -19.27 2.75 -10.89
CA SER A 113 -18.01 3.05 -11.57
C SER A 113 -16.91 3.46 -10.58
N VAL A 114 -17.24 4.30 -9.60
CA VAL A 114 -16.31 4.70 -8.53
C VAL A 114 -15.86 3.49 -7.70
N VAL A 115 -16.79 2.61 -7.33
CA VAL A 115 -16.48 1.37 -6.61
C VAL A 115 -15.54 0.47 -7.44
N GLY A 116 -15.79 0.34 -8.74
CA GLY A 116 -14.94 -0.43 -9.66
C GLY A 116 -13.50 0.09 -9.69
N VAL A 117 -13.31 1.40 -9.81
CA VAL A 117 -11.97 2.04 -9.77
C VAL A 117 -11.28 1.80 -8.42
N GLY A 118 -12.02 1.90 -7.32
CA GLY A 118 -11.48 1.62 -5.98
C GLY A 118 -10.98 0.17 -5.82
N LEU A 119 -11.70 -0.80 -6.38
CA LEU A 119 -11.29 -2.21 -6.33
C LEU A 119 -10.01 -2.46 -7.13
N VAL A 120 -9.89 -1.86 -8.31
CA VAL A 120 -8.66 -1.93 -9.12
C VAL A 120 -7.48 -1.31 -8.37
N TYR A 121 -7.68 -0.13 -7.75
CA TYR A 121 -6.64 0.55 -6.96
C TYR A 121 -6.13 -0.31 -5.80
N THR A 122 -7.03 -0.90 -5.02
CA THR A 122 -6.65 -1.78 -3.89
C THR A 122 -5.88 -3.02 -4.36
N THR A 123 -6.29 -3.59 -5.50
CA THR A 123 -5.58 -4.72 -6.12
C THR A 123 -4.16 -4.34 -6.51
N PHE A 124 -3.96 -3.18 -7.15
CA PHE A 124 -2.62 -2.70 -7.50
C PHE A 124 -1.72 -2.46 -6.27
N MET A 125 -2.28 -1.94 -5.19
CA MET A 125 -1.53 -1.77 -3.94
C MET A 125 -1.03 -3.10 -3.37
N GLU A 126 -1.88 -4.12 -3.35
CA GLU A 126 -1.48 -5.44 -2.84
C GLU A 126 -0.48 -6.12 -3.78
N THR A 127 -0.65 -6.01 -5.10
CA THR A 127 0.35 -6.50 -6.07
C THR A 127 1.69 -5.80 -5.89
N ARG A 128 1.70 -4.49 -5.64
CA ARG A 128 2.93 -3.74 -5.37
C ARG A 128 3.59 -4.19 -4.06
N ARG A 129 2.82 -4.43 -3.00
CA ARG A 129 3.33 -4.97 -1.74
C ARG A 129 3.92 -6.37 -1.92
N ALA A 130 3.23 -7.25 -2.65
CA ALA A 130 3.70 -8.59 -2.95
C ALA A 130 4.97 -8.57 -3.80
N ALA A 131 5.03 -7.71 -4.83
CA ALA A 131 6.22 -7.52 -5.66
C ALA A 131 7.40 -7.00 -4.85
N ASN A 132 7.18 -6.03 -3.96
CA ASN A 132 8.22 -5.53 -3.06
C ASN A 132 8.70 -6.62 -2.10
N ALA A 133 7.80 -7.38 -1.48
CA ALA A 133 8.16 -8.48 -0.59
C ALA A 133 8.94 -9.58 -1.33
N ALA A 134 8.54 -9.91 -2.56
CA ALA A 134 9.27 -10.87 -3.40
C ALA A 134 10.65 -10.34 -3.83
N HIS A 135 10.73 -9.06 -4.17
CA HIS A 135 12.00 -8.39 -4.47
C HIS A 135 12.92 -8.41 -3.24
N ASP A 136 12.40 -8.11 -2.05
CA ASP A 136 13.15 -8.10 -0.79
C ASP A 136 13.59 -9.52 -0.37
N ALA A 137 12.75 -10.53 -0.58
CA ALA A 137 13.09 -11.94 -0.35
C ALA A 137 14.17 -12.45 -1.31
N ASN A 138 14.30 -11.85 -2.49
CA ASN A 138 15.30 -12.19 -3.50
C ASN A 138 16.53 -11.28 -3.46
N ARG A 139 16.75 -10.50 -2.40
CA ARG A 139 17.97 -9.67 -2.27
C ARG A 139 19.21 -10.51 -1.95
N PRO A 140 20.40 -10.06 -2.38
CA PRO A 140 21.65 -10.58 -1.85
C PRO A 140 21.80 -10.08 -0.42
N TRP A 141 22.25 -10.96 0.46
CA TRP A 141 22.59 -10.61 1.83
C TRP A 141 24.03 -11.04 2.05
N LEU A 142 24.94 -10.09 2.22
CA LEU A 142 26.33 -10.41 2.49
C LEU A 142 26.55 -10.52 4.00
N GLN A 143 27.00 -11.67 4.45
CA GLN A 143 27.48 -11.91 5.80
C GLN A 143 29.00 -11.76 5.81
N VAL A 144 29.49 -10.89 6.68
CA VAL A 144 30.93 -10.64 6.86
C VAL A 144 31.35 -11.26 8.19
N GLU A 145 32.39 -12.07 8.18
CA GLU A 145 32.93 -12.77 9.34
C GLU A 145 34.45 -12.59 9.38
N VAL A 146 35.01 -12.25 10.53
CA VAL A 146 36.48 -12.26 10.73
C VAL A 146 36.86 -13.66 11.18
N ILE A 147 37.68 -14.33 10.38
CA ILE A 147 38.12 -15.71 10.61
C ILE A 147 39.36 -15.75 11.48
N ASP A 148 40.32 -14.89 11.18
CA ASP A 148 41.57 -14.78 11.91
C ASP A 148 42.05 -13.32 11.90
N TYR A 149 42.91 -12.96 12.84
CA TYR A 149 43.57 -11.66 12.86
C TYR A 149 44.96 -11.75 13.46
N GLU A 150 45.90 -11.06 12.82
CA GLU A 150 47.24 -10.87 13.38
C GLU A 150 47.18 -9.93 14.59
N ALA A 151 48.07 -10.17 15.55
CA ALA A 151 48.24 -9.28 16.69
C ALA A 151 48.53 -7.84 16.20
N LEU A 152 47.94 -6.85 16.88
CA LEU A 152 48.15 -5.43 16.59
C LEU A 152 49.65 -5.10 16.61
N LYS A 153 50.19 -4.72 15.46
CA LYS A 153 51.58 -4.28 15.32
C LYS A 153 51.62 -2.77 15.52
N ILE A 154 52.37 -2.32 16.53
CA ILE A 154 52.64 -0.90 16.75
C ILE A 154 54.10 -0.66 16.40
N ALA A 155 54.36 -0.03 15.25
CA ALA A 155 55.70 0.28 14.77
C ALA A 155 55.71 1.65 14.06
N ASN A 156 56.81 2.40 14.20
CA ASN A 156 57.04 3.65 13.47
C ASN A 156 55.88 4.66 13.53
N ASP A 157 55.34 4.91 14.72
CA ASP A 157 54.17 5.78 14.91
C ASP A 157 52.95 5.38 14.05
N ARG A 158 52.74 4.08 13.82
CA ARG A 158 51.52 3.54 13.21
C ARG A 158 51.07 2.29 13.96
N ALA A 159 49.76 2.13 14.07
CA ALA A 159 49.14 0.90 14.54
C ALA A 159 48.53 0.19 13.32
N GLU A 160 48.88 -1.08 13.14
CA GLU A 160 48.50 -1.90 11.99
C GLU A 160 47.84 -3.18 12.48
N ILE A 161 46.70 -3.52 11.88
CA ILE A 161 46.03 -4.80 12.07
C ILE A 161 45.77 -5.44 10.71
N THR A 162 46.07 -6.73 10.63
CA THR A 162 45.76 -7.58 9.49
C THR A 162 44.71 -8.59 9.92
N ALA A 163 43.60 -8.69 9.18
CA ALA A 163 42.52 -9.61 9.48
C ALA A 163 42.08 -10.38 8.23
N ASP A 164 41.86 -11.68 8.40
CA ASP A 164 41.26 -12.54 7.38
C ASP A 164 39.75 -12.46 7.49
N ILE A 165 39.11 -11.95 6.45
CA ILE A 165 37.68 -11.71 6.39
C ILE A 165 37.04 -12.64 5.37
N ARG A 166 36.02 -13.37 5.81
CA ARG A 166 35.14 -14.17 4.96
C ARG A 166 33.86 -13.41 4.69
N ILE A 167 33.56 -13.20 3.41
CA ILE A 167 32.33 -12.61 2.93
C ILE A 167 31.51 -13.70 2.25
N THR A 168 30.37 -14.04 2.84
CA THR A 168 29.47 -15.08 2.34
C THR A 168 28.16 -14.45 1.89
N ASN A 169 27.73 -14.72 0.67
CA ASN A 169 26.39 -14.32 0.25
C ASN A 169 25.36 -15.33 0.79
N VAL A 170 24.62 -14.95 1.82
CA VAL A 170 23.53 -15.73 2.41
C VAL A 170 22.15 -15.38 1.82
N GLY A 171 22.13 -14.51 0.79
CA GLY A 171 20.91 -14.16 0.05
C GLY A 171 20.64 -15.07 -1.13
N ASN A 172 19.50 -14.85 -1.79
CA ASN A 172 19.01 -15.70 -2.88
C ASN A 172 19.46 -15.24 -4.27
N SER A 173 20.13 -14.10 -4.37
CA SER A 173 20.61 -13.56 -5.64
C SER A 173 22.09 -13.20 -5.59
N PRO A 174 22.78 -13.17 -6.74
CA PRO A 174 24.19 -12.76 -6.79
C PRO A 174 24.35 -11.30 -6.35
N ALA A 175 25.38 -11.05 -5.53
CA ALA A 175 25.85 -9.70 -5.24
C ALA A 175 26.91 -9.34 -6.29
N CYS A 176 26.66 -8.33 -7.11
CA CYS A 176 27.57 -7.89 -8.16
C CYS A 176 28.37 -6.67 -7.70
N HIS A 177 29.54 -6.44 -8.32
CA HIS A 177 30.39 -5.29 -8.01
C HIS A 177 30.63 -5.12 -6.51
N VAL A 178 30.94 -6.23 -5.84
CA VAL A 178 31.20 -6.25 -4.41
C VAL A 178 32.55 -5.57 -4.16
N ASN A 179 32.49 -4.40 -3.53
CA ASN A 179 33.64 -3.61 -3.14
C ASN A 179 33.75 -3.61 -1.61
N THR A 180 34.93 -3.92 -1.14
CA THR A 180 35.22 -4.14 0.27
C THR A 180 36.25 -3.12 0.74
N TRP A 181 36.17 -2.73 2.00
CA TRP A 181 37.13 -1.83 2.61
C TRP A 181 37.20 -2.11 4.10
N ALA A 182 38.38 -1.91 4.67
CA ALA A 182 38.64 -2.05 6.08
C ALA A 182 39.26 -0.76 6.63
N VAL A 183 38.84 -0.35 7.81
CA VAL A 183 39.33 0.86 8.50
C VAL A 183 39.61 0.51 9.95
N LEU A 184 40.74 0.99 10.45
CA LEU A 184 41.10 0.97 11.86
C LEU A 184 40.95 2.40 12.40
N TYR A 185 40.21 2.59 13.48
CA TYR A 185 40.10 3.90 14.11
C TYR A 185 40.17 3.81 15.63
N GLY A 186 40.65 4.90 16.27
CA GLY A 186 40.72 5.02 17.72
C GLY A 186 39.61 5.91 18.27
N GLU A 187 38.95 5.49 19.34
CA GLU A 187 38.00 6.32 20.07
C GLU A 187 38.41 6.51 21.53
N ARG A 188 38.18 7.74 22.03
CA ARG A 188 38.30 8.08 23.45
C ARG A 188 36.93 7.93 24.10
N GLY A 189 36.79 6.99 25.02
CA GLY A 189 35.52 6.79 25.69
C GLY A 189 35.64 6.02 26.99
N ASN A 190 34.72 6.26 27.91
CA ASN A 190 34.62 5.55 29.19
C ASN A 190 33.52 4.47 29.17
N ALA A 191 32.84 4.28 28.03
CA ALA A 191 31.68 3.39 27.90
C ALA A 191 31.65 2.71 26.52
N ALA A 192 31.68 1.37 26.53
CA ALA A 192 31.63 0.53 25.34
C ALA A 192 30.41 0.78 24.44
N ALA A 193 29.29 1.25 25.01
CA ALA A 193 28.08 1.54 24.25
C ALA A 193 28.21 2.77 23.32
N THR A 194 29.04 3.75 23.69
CA THR A 194 29.30 4.92 22.84
C THR A 194 30.21 4.54 21.68
N LEU A 195 31.11 3.57 21.88
CA LEU A 195 32.07 3.09 20.89
C LEU A 195 31.39 2.43 19.70
N VAL A 196 30.46 1.49 19.92
CA VAL A 196 29.81 0.76 18.82
C VAL A 196 28.96 1.68 17.94
N HIS A 197 28.29 2.69 18.53
CA HIS A 197 27.52 3.66 17.77
C HIS A 197 28.41 4.70 17.07
N GLY A 198 29.50 5.14 17.71
CA GLY A 198 30.52 6.00 17.11
C GLY A 198 31.18 5.34 15.91
N ALA A 199 31.57 4.07 16.08
CA ALA A 199 32.09 3.17 15.06
C ALA A 199 31.26 3.18 13.80
N THR A 200 29.99 2.86 13.99
CA THR A 200 29.07 2.60 12.90
C THR A 200 28.74 3.91 12.19
N ASN A 201 28.58 5.00 12.94
CA ASN A 201 28.28 6.31 12.37
C ASN A 201 29.47 6.90 11.62
N LYS A 202 30.70 6.79 12.16
CA LYS A 202 31.92 7.18 11.46
C LYS A 202 32.20 6.29 10.26
N ALA A 203 32.05 4.98 10.39
CA ALA A 203 32.15 4.05 9.25
C ALA A 203 31.16 4.41 8.13
N LYS A 204 29.94 4.86 8.47
CA LYS A 204 28.95 5.38 7.51
C LYS A 204 29.33 6.73 6.91
N GLU A 205 29.90 7.63 7.70
CA GLU A 205 30.41 8.91 7.21
C GLU A 205 31.59 8.70 6.24
N TRP A 206 32.47 7.76 6.56
CA TRP A 206 33.66 7.40 5.79
C TRP A 206 33.32 6.62 4.51
N LEU A 207 32.26 5.80 4.53
CA LEU A 207 31.62 5.27 3.33
C LEU A 207 31.29 6.37 2.31
N GLY A 208 31.01 7.59 2.78
CA GLY A 208 30.83 8.77 1.93
C GLY A 208 32.11 9.53 1.60
N ALA A 209 33.15 9.47 2.44
CA ALA A 209 34.30 10.40 2.41
C ALA A 209 35.57 9.89 1.69
N ARG A 210 35.71 8.60 1.34
CA ARG A 210 36.82 8.02 0.54
C ARG A 210 38.27 8.20 1.09
N GLU A 211 38.51 8.81 2.24
CA GLU A 211 39.85 8.97 2.81
C GLU A 211 40.10 7.96 3.94
N GLY A 212 41.11 7.10 3.76
CA GLY A 212 41.48 6.00 4.68
C GLY A 212 41.52 4.65 3.95
N SER A 213 42.72 4.14 3.69
CA SER A 213 42.98 2.91 2.90
C SER A 213 42.66 1.62 3.70
N LEU A 214 42.38 0.43 3.14
CA LEU A 214 42.92 -0.22 1.92
C LEU A 214 42.11 -1.49 1.54
N ALA A 215 42.43 -2.00 0.34
CA ALA A 215 42.09 -3.27 -0.32
C ALA A 215 40.65 -3.47 -0.81
N THR A 216 40.28 -2.78 -1.90
CA THR A 216 39.10 -3.14 -2.67
C THR A 216 39.33 -4.42 -3.45
N ILE A 217 38.49 -5.43 -3.21
CA ILE A 217 38.14 -6.34 -4.30
C ILE A 217 37.35 -5.49 -5.30
N ASP A 218 37.94 -5.12 -6.42
CA ASP A 218 37.19 -4.35 -7.42
C ASP A 218 36.31 -5.28 -8.25
N GLY A 219 34.99 -5.11 -8.10
CA GLY A 219 34.05 -5.64 -9.09
C GLY A 219 33.70 -7.13 -8.98
N THR A 220 34.04 -7.82 -7.89
CA THR A 220 33.75 -9.27 -7.81
C THR A 220 32.26 -9.55 -7.65
N THR A 221 31.82 -10.69 -8.18
CA THR A 221 30.46 -11.20 -8.01
C THR A 221 30.45 -12.37 -7.03
N ILE A 222 29.67 -12.28 -5.96
CA ILE A 222 29.51 -13.36 -4.97
C ILE A 222 28.14 -13.99 -5.16
N PHE A 223 28.12 -15.25 -5.63
CA PHE A 223 26.89 -16.03 -5.84
C PHE A 223 26.28 -16.50 -4.52
N PRO A 224 24.97 -16.81 -4.48
CA PRO A 224 24.32 -17.40 -3.31
C PRO A 224 25.10 -18.59 -2.74
N ASN A 225 25.32 -18.59 -1.44
CA ASN A 225 26.11 -19.55 -0.66
C ASN A 225 27.61 -19.63 -1.01
N ALA A 226 28.10 -18.79 -1.93
CA ALA A 226 29.53 -18.65 -2.16
C ALA A 226 30.15 -17.76 -1.09
N SER A 227 31.38 -18.09 -0.72
CA SER A 227 32.21 -17.30 0.18
C SER A 227 33.48 -16.86 -0.52
N VAL A 228 33.86 -15.61 -0.35
CA VAL A 228 35.18 -15.09 -0.71
C VAL A 228 35.93 -14.80 0.58
N MET A 229 37.20 -15.17 0.63
CA MET A 229 38.07 -14.95 1.78
C MET A 229 39.21 -14.05 1.32
N GLU A 230 39.43 -12.98 2.06
CA GLU A 230 40.44 -11.98 1.73
C GLU A 230 41.11 -11.49 3.00
N CYS A 231 42.38 -11.13 2.87
CA CYS A 231 43.19 -10.57 3.94
C CYS A 231 43.24 -9.06 3.81
N TYR A 232 42.84 -8.33 4.87
CA TYR A 232 42.82 -6.86 4.86
C TYR A 232 43.71 -6.33 5.95
N THR A 233 44.62 -5.44 5.55
CA THR A 233 45.47 -4.68 6.46
C THR A 233 44.97 -3.25 6.55
N ALA A 234 44.58 -2.82 7.75
CA ALA A 234 44.26 -1.43 8.04
C ALA A 234 45.31 -0.83 8.96
N HIS A 235 45.62 0.45 8.73
CA HIS A 235 46.56 1.20 9.56
C HIS A 235 45.92 2.50 10.02
N ILE A 236 46.31 2.93 11.23
CA ILE A 236 46.02 4.26 11.76
C ILE A 236 47.33 4.92 12.19
N GLU A 237 47.48 6.21 11.87
CA GLU A 237 48.63 6.97 12.33
C GLU A 237 48.56 7.19 13.84
N TRP A 238 49.67 6.94 14.51
CA TRP A 238 49.75 7.01 15.96
C TRP A 238 49.54 8.43 16.46
N ASP A 239 49.73 9.48 15.67
CA ASP A 239 49.40 10.86 16.07
C ASP A 239 47.89 11.06 16.28
N GLU A 240 47.05 10.38 15.49
CA GLU A 240 45.60 10.32 15.72
C GLU A 240 45.25 9.54 16.99
N VAL A 241 46.09 8.55 17.33
CA VAL A 241 45.99 7.74 18.55
C VAL A 241 46.63 8.44 19.77
N LYS A 242 47.65 9.30 19.60
CA LYS A 242 48.45 9.93 20.67
C LYS A 242 47.65 10.92 21.47
N GLY A 243 46.66 11.56 20.86
CA GLY A 243 45.69 12.30 21.62
C GLY A 243 45.03 11.46 22.74
N ALA A 244 44.98 10.13 22.58
CA ALA A 244 44.44 9.19 23.54
C ALA A 244 45.48 8.65 24.56
N LYS A 245 46.78 8.99 24.45
CA LYS A 245 47.82 8.56 25.42
C LYS A 245 47.59 9.10 26.85
N GLU A 246 46.87 10.21 26.97
CA GLU A 246 46.44 10.78 28.26
C GLU A 246 45.13 10.16 28.76
N ALA A 247 44.40 9.43 27.92
CA ALA A 247 43.20 8.72 28.31
C ALA A 247 43.59 7.38 28.97
N LYS A 248 43.02 7.10 30.14
CA LYS A 248 43.25 5.84 30.89
C LYS A 248 42.83 4.58 30.11
N SER A 249 42.08 4.72 29.03
CA SER A 249 41.66 3.64 28.14
C SER A 249 41.51 4.16 26.72
N VAL A 250 42.32 3.63 25.80
CA VAL A 250 42.17 3.82 24.36
C VAL A 250 41.54 2.58 23.79
N PHE A 251 40.45 2.75 23.05
CA PHE A 251 39.82 1.67 22.31
C PHE A 251 40.16 1.84 20.84
N LEU A 252 40.67 0.78 20.24
CA LEU A 252 40.79 0.68 18.80
C LEU A 252 39.61 -0.13 18.32
N SER A 253 38.99 0.28 17.23
CA SER A 253 37.97 -0.54 16.60
C SER A 253 38.30 -0.68 15.13
N TYR A 254 38.12 -1.89 14.63
CA TYR A 254 38.32 -2.27 13.25
C TYR A 254 36.95 -2.46 12.61
N ALA A 255 36.67 -1.72 11.55
CA ALA A 255 35.42 -1.78 10.82
C ALA A 255 35.68 -2.25 9.40
N VAL A 256 34.84 -3.17 8.93
CA VAL A 256 34.85 -3.67 7.56
C VAL A 256 33.51 -3.31 6.95
N GLY A 257 33.55 -2.59 5.83
CA GLY A 257 32.36 -2.35 5.05
C GLY A 257 32.42 -3.00 3.69
N VAL A 258 31.23 -3.38 3.23
CA VAL A 258 31.01 -4.02 1.94
C VAL A 258 29.90 -3.27 1.24
N VAL A 259 30.20 -2.78 0.04
CA VAL A 259 29.25 -2.16 -0.88
C VAL A 259 29.02 -3.13 -2.02
N TYR A 260 27.78 -3.38 -2.39
CA TYR A 260 27.45 -4.30 -3.48
C TYR A 260 26.26 -3.80 -4.27
N HIS A 261 26.13 -4.27 -5.50
CA HIS A 261 25.05 -3.92 -6.41
C HIS A 261 24.15 -5.13 -6.68
N PHE A 262 22.85 -4.87 -6.77
CA PHE A 262 21.85 -5.84 -7.22
C PHE A 262 20.79 -5.12 -8.05
N GLY A 263 20.74 -5.43 -9.35
CA GLY A 263 19.94 -4.67 -10.31
C GLY A 263 20.34 -3.19 -10.29
N THR A 264 19.38 -2.31 -10.03
CA THR A 264 19.59 -0.84 -9.92
C THR A 264 19.81 -0.37 -8.48
N SER A 265 19.87 -1.27 -7.51
CA SER A 265 20.00 -0.95 -6.08
C SER A 265 21.43 -1.16 -5.58
N THR A 266 21.86 -0.33 -4.63
CA THR A 266 23.12 -0.48 -3.90
C THR A 266 22.83 -0.95 -2.48
N GLY A 267 23.47 -2.03 -2.06
CA GLY A 267 23.45 -2.56 -0.71
C GLY A 267 24.74 -2.22 0.05
N HIS A 268 24.62 -2.06 1.36
CA HIS A 268 25.74 -1.82 2.26
C HIS A 268 25.67 -2.81 3.42
N THR A 269 26.81 -3.35 3.82
CA THR A 269 26.97 -4.14 5.04
C THR A 269 28.19 -3.63 5.77
N VAL A 270 28.04 -3.32 7.06
CA VAL A 270 29.15 -2.86 7.90
C VAL A 270 29.20 -3.75 9.12
N ILE A 271 30.40 -4.22 9.44
CA ILE A 271 30.68 -4.90 10.69
C ILE A 271 31.83 -4.15 11.38
N SER A 272 31.78 -4.04 12.70
CA SER A 272 32.86 -3.46 13.50
C SER A 272 33.18 -4.35 14.68
N PHE A 273 34.45 -4.35 15.06
CA PHE A 273 34.99 -5.14 16.16
C PHE A 273 35.88 -4.24 17.01
N ASP A 274 35.74 -4.33 18.33
CA ASP A 274 36.58 -3.57 19.25
C ASP A 274 37.83 -4.38 19.63
N ILE A 275 38.99 -3.77 19.43
CA ILE A 275 40.31 -4.31 19.74
C ILE A 275 40.78 -3.70 21.06
N TRP A 276 41.07 -4.56 22.02
CA TRP A 276 41.55 -4.17 23.34
C TRP A 276 43.08 -4.33 23.39
N PRO A 277 43.86 -3.25 23.58
CA PRO A 277 45.33 -3.33 23.55
C PRO A 277 45.97 -4.04 24.75
N SER A 278 45.21 -4.63 25.67
CA SER A 278 45.77 -5.29 26.84
C SER A 278 46.32 -6.66 26.47
N GLY A 279 47.57 -6.97 26.83
CA GLY A 279 48.19 -8.31 26.77
C GLY A 279 47.52 -9.39 27.64
N ARG A 280 46.19 -9.38 27.75
CA ARG A 280 45.33 -10.49 28.16
C ARG A 280 44.62 -10.99 26.90
N GLN A 281 45.12 -12.08 26.34
CA GLN A 281 44.59 -12.75 25.14
C GLN A 281 43.20 -13.39 25.34
N ASP A 282 42.64 -13.41 26.55
CA ASP A 282 41.44 -14.19 26.83
C ASP A 282 40.17 -13.34 26.83
N ARG A 283 39.71 -13.00 25.62
CA ARG A 283 38.28 -12.96 25.19
C ARG A 283 38.13 -12.03 24.00
N ALA A 284 38.11 -12.61 22.80
CA ALA A 284 37.32 -12.04 21.73
C ALA A 284 35.86 -11.96 22.23
N ILE A 285 35.31 -10.75 22.31
CA ILE A 285 33.87 -10.57 22.44
C ILE A 285 33.38 -10.47 21.00
N PRO A 286 32.94 -11.57 20.34
CA PRO A 286 32.24 -11.44 19.08
C PRO A 286 31.00 -10.60 19.38
N ILE A 287 30.94 -9.41 18.80
CA ILE A 287 29.69 -8.65 18.70
C ILE A 287 29.09 -9.04 17.35
N PRO A 288 28.23 -10.08 17.26
CA PRO A 288 27.44 -10.27 16.05
C PRO A 288 26.34 -9.22 16.03
N GLN A 289 26.69 -7.95 15.84
CA GLN A 289 25.73 -6.97 15.36
C GLN A 289 25.68 -7.10 13.84
N ARG A 290 24.68 -7.85 13.37
CA ARG A 290 24.21 -7.76 11.98
C ARG A 290 23.72 -6.32 11.76
N ILE A 291 24.59 -5.43 11.33
CA ILE A 291 24.23 -4.11 10.80
C ILE A 291 24.26 -4.20 9.27
N GLY A 292 23.34 -5.00 8.74
CA GLY A 292 22.63 -4.62 7.52
C GLY A 292 21.36 -3.91 7.98
N HIS A 293 20.88 -2.90 7.27
CA HIS A 293 19.57 -2.31 7.54
C HIS A 293 18.46 -3.39 7.35
N SER A 294 18.25 -4.19 8.39
CA SER A 294 17.03 -4.85 8.77
C SER A 294 16.95 -4.60 10.28
N GLU A 295 16.05 -3.73 10.71
CA GLU A 295 15.67 -3.66 12.11
C GLU A 295 15.16 -5.04 12.53
N ARG A 296 16.04 -5.85 13.13
CA ARG A 296 15.61 -6.96 13.96
C ARG A 296 16.62 -7.16 15.08
N ILE A 297 16.34 -6.47 16.18
CA ILE A 297 16.94 -6.71 17.48
C ILE A 297 16.60 -8.14 17.88
N VAL A 298 17.59 -9.02 17.90
CA VAL A 298 17.50 -10.31 18.60
C VAL A 298 18.44 -10.23 19.80
N ARG A 299 17.86 -10.12 20.99
CA ARG A 299 18.55 -10.41 22.25
C ARG A 299 18.79 -11.91 22.32
N ILE A 300 20.04 -12.32 22.47
CA ILE A 300 20.38 -13.63 23.03
C ILE A 300 21.20 -13.34 24.29
N LEU A 301 20.62 -13.68 25.45
CA LEU A 301 21.33 -13.89 26.70
C LEU A 301 21.38 -15.40 26.96
N ASP A 302 22.47 -15.80 27.61
CA ASP A 302 22.75 -17.06 28.30
C ASP A 302 23.00 -18.33 27.47
N ASN A 303 24.27 -18.74 27.41
CA ASN A 303 24.75 -19.94 28.11
C ASN A 303 26.19 -20.25 27.71
N LEU A 304 27.16 -19.97 28.58
CA LEU A 304 28.42 -20.72 28.68
C LEU A 304 28.93 -20.63 30.12
N SER A 305 28.26 -21.36 31.02
CA SER A 305 28.83 -21.83 32.28
C SER A 305 29.04 -23.34 32.19
N SER A 306 30.07 -23.77 31.49
CA SER A 306 30.70 -25.08 31.71
C SER A 306 31.95 -25.18 30.83
N TYR A 307 33.07 -24.68 31.34
CA TYR A 307 34.41 -25.26 31.15
C TYR A 307 35.32 -24.50 32.12
N ALA A 308 35.18 -24.89 33.38
CA ALA A 308 36.20 -24.73 34.40
C ALA A 308 36.39 -26.13 34.98
N ASP A 309 37.30 -26.86 34.37
CA ASP A 309 38.28 -27.74 34.99
C ASP A 309 39.47 -27.86 34.03
#